data_AF-L7U041-F1
#
_entry.id   AF-L7U041-F1
#
_cell.length_a   1.000
_cell.length_b   1.000
_cell.length_c   1.000
_cell.angle_alpha   90.00
_cell.angle_beta   90.00
_cell.angle_gamma   90.00
#
_symmetry.space_group_name_H-M   'P 1'
#
loop_
_entity.id
_entity.type
_entity.pdbx_description
1 polymer ?
#
loop_
_entity_poly.entity_id
_entity_poly.type
_entity_poly.pdbx_seq_one_letter_code
_entity_poly.pdbx_strand_id
1 'polypeptide(L)'
;MTTPLPSDERLERRQFIQGLAAVATTAALSGCANREESPLPHGSGIDRAREASALNTLLALEYSLIDGYHQGITLLTAAHEDPSLPQPQRDLAGLALAVAQAFLEDHEAHAVLLSEMLTNLGATPVRPDQAPFLPPPQFKPSVGNALKLAANEERRAAFGYNRVVKGLNTPSTRFGLASIEGVQAQHFVVLKALIDSLVDTTPAFDAQQAVPAPFVSSTVSLGGGNGLQDVPDLAVNNPG
;
A
#
# COMPACT_ATOMS: atom_id res chain seq x y z
N MET A 1 -37.34 -27.59 -6.24
CA MET A 1 -36.08 -27.22 -5.58
C MET A 1 -35.12 -26.76 -6.65
N THR A 2 -34.92 -25.45 -6.78
CA THR A 2 -34.09 -24.81 -7.81
C THR A 2 -33.05 -23.96 -7.08
N THR A 3 -31.79 -24.35 -7.20
CA THR A 3 -30.62 -23.61 -6.71
C THR A 3 -30.31 -22.44 -7.65
N PRO A 4 -30.02 -21.22 -7.16
CA PRO A 4 -29.54 -20.13 -7.99
C PRO A 4 -28.06 -20.32 -8.34
N LEU A 5 -27.66 -19.90 -9.54
CA LEU A 5 -26.29 -20.01 -10.08
C LEU A 5 -25.36 -18.87 -9.57
N PRO A 6 -24.03 -19.10 -9.49
CA PRO A 6 -23.06 -18.22 -8.83
C PRO A 6 -22.53 -17.07 -9.71
N SER A 7 -23.41 -16.38 -10.46
CA SER A 7 -23.01 -15.29 -11.37
C SER A 7 -23.08 -13.89 -10.77
N ASP A 8 -23.82 -13.67 -9.68
CA ASP A 8 -24.14 -12.32 -9.20
C ASP A 8 -23.04 -11.67 -8.34
N GLU A 9 -22.30 -12.43 -7.52
CA GLU A 9 -21.21 -11.87 -6.68
C GLU A 9 -20.05 -11.25 -7.49
N ARG A 10 -19.79 -11.79 -8.69
CA ARG A 10 -18.75 -11.24 -9.59
C ARG A 10 -19.20 -9.98 -10.32
N LEU A 11 -20.51 -9.76 -10.43
CA LEU A 11 -21.09 -8.59 -11.07
C LEU A 11 -21.15 -7.40 -10.10
N GLU A 12 -21.44 -7.65 -8.82
CA GLU A 12 -21.45 -6.57 -7.80
C GLU A 12 -20.05 -6.00 -7.54
N ARG A 13 -19.00 -6.84 -7.53
CA ARG A 13 -17.59 -6.37 -7.43
C ARG A 13 -17.12 -5.53 -8.62
N ARG A 14 -17.74 -5.67 -9.80
CA ARG A 14 -17.42 -4.83 -10.98
C ARG A 14 -18.22 -3.53 -11.02
N GLN A 15 -19.39 -3.50 -10.40
CA GLN A 15 -20.23 -2.30 -10.37
C GLN A 15 -19.71 -1.21 -9.43
N PHE A 16 -18.95 -1.55 -8.37
CA PHE A 16 -18.35 -0.53 -7.50
C PHE A 16 -17.26 0.32 -8.20
N ILE A 17 -16.68 -0.18 -9.30
CA ILE A 17 -15.59 0.52 -10.04
C ILE A 17 -16.13 1.37 -11.21
N GLN A 18 -17.41 1.29 -11.56
CA GLN A 18 -17.96 1.95 -12.78
C GLN A 18 -18.90 3.14 -12.53
N GLY A 19 -19.08 3.58 -11.28
CA GLY A 19 -20.17 4.50 -10.91
C GLY A 19 -19.97 6.01 -11.11
N LEU A 20 -18.83 6.51 -11.60
CA LEU A 20 -18.57 7.97 -11.62
C LEU A 20 -18.07 8.48 -12.98
N ALA A 21 -18.91 8.34 -14.01
CA ALA A 21 -18.72 9.07 -15.27
C ALA A 21 -20.06 9.65 -15.75
N ALA A 22 -20.45 10.79 -15.18
CA ALA A 22 -21.50 11.64 -15.73
C ALA A 22 -20.86 12.86 -16.39
N VAL A 23 -21.04 12.94 -17.71
CA VAL A 23 -20.57 14.00 -18.61
C VAL A 23 -21.44 15.24 -18.45
N ALA A 24 -20.82 16.42 -18.40
CA ALA A 24 -21.46 17.68 -18.75
C ALA A 24 -20.51 18.55 -19.58
N THR A 25 -20.81 18.70 -20.86
CA THR A 25 -20.17 19.60 -21.82
C THR A 25 -20.87 20.96 -21.83
N THR A 26 -20.11 22.06 -21.78
CA THR A 26 -20.45 23.35 -22.44
C THR A 26 -19.21 24.26 -22.57
N ALA A 27 -18.94 24.69 -23.82
CA ALA A 27 -18.51 26.01 -24.37
C ALA A 27 -17.62 26.98 -23.55
N ALA A 28 -16.83 27.92 -24.09
CA ALA A 28 -16.26 28.24 -25.39
C ALA A 28 -15.33 29.48 -25.20
N LEU A 29 -14.27 29.57 -26.03
CA LEU A 29 -13.57 30.74 -26.60
C LEU A 29 -13.08 31.97 -25.79
N SER A 30 -11.87 32.37 -26.20
CA SER A 30 -11.30 33.74 -26.32
C SER A 30 -10.39 34.28 -25.21
N GLY A 31 -9.17 34.65 -25.63
CA GLY A 31 -8.34 35.65 -24.94
C GLY A 31 -6.85 35.54 -25.20
N CYS A 32 -6.35 36.10 -26.31
CA CYS A 32 -4.92 36.34 -26.50
C CYS A 32 -4.46 37.51 -25.61
N ALA A 33 -3.58 37.27 -24.63
CA ALA A 33 -2.70 38.33 -24.10
C ALA A 33 -1.58 37.76 -23.21
N ASN A 34 -0.37 38.18 -23.59
CA ASN A 34 0.86 38.36 -22.80
C ASN A 34 1.55 37.14 -22.17
N ARG A 35 2.75 36.90 -22.70
CA ARG A 35 3.75 35.94 -22.27
C ARG A 35 4.38 36.41 -20.95
N GLU A 36 3.70 36.13 -19.85
CA GLU A 36 4.36 35.85 -18.57
C GLU A 36 4.90 34.42 -18.60
N GLU A 37 6.01 34.16 -17.94
CA GLU A 37 6.55 32.81 -17.75
C GLU A 37 5.42 31.88 -17.30
N SER A 38 5.00 30.99 -18.20
CA SER A 38 3.93 30.04 -17.89
C SER A 38 4.40 29.17 -16.72
N PRO A 39 3.62 29.06 -15.63
CA PRO A 39 3.77 27.95 -14.72
C PRO A 39 3.72 26.69 -15.58
N LEU A 40 4.62 25.72 -15.31
CA LEU A 40 4.58 24.36 -15.87
C LEU A 40 3.13 23.96 -16.14
N PRO A 41 2.76 23.44 -17.32
CA PRO A 41 1.37 23.30 -17.72
C PRO A 41 0.63 22.54 -16.62
N HIS A 42 -0.11 23.30 -15.80
CA HIS A 42 -1.00 22.71 -14.82
C HIS A 42 -1.98 21.97 -15.69
N GLY A 43 -1.99 20.63 -15.57
CA GLY A 43 -2.88 19.78 -16.36
C GLY A 43 -4.27 20.40 -16.39
N SER A 44 -5.00 20.15 -17.48
CA SER A 44 -6.36 20.68 -17.63
C SER A 44 -7.17 20.39 -16.35
N GLY A 45 -8.20 21.19 -16.04
CA GLY A 45 -9.03 20.92 -14.85
C GLY A 45 -9.53 19.46 -14.80
N ILE A 46 -9.70 18.84 -15.97
CA ILE A 46 -10.03 17.42 -16.14
C ILE A 46 -8.87 16.49 -15.71
N ASP A 47 -7.63 16.81 -16.06
CA ASP A 47 -6.46 16.02 -15.66
C ASP A 47 -6.24 16.06 -14.15
N ARG A 48 -6.40 17.25 -13.53
CA ARG A 48 -6.32 17.39 -12.07
C ARG A 48 -7.43 16.63 -11.35
N ALA A 49 -8.67 16.68 -11.85
CA ALA A 49 -9.77 15.93 -11.26
C ALA A 49 -9.54 14.40 -11.38
N ARG A 50 -9.00 13.94 -12.52
CA ARG A 50 -8.66 12.53 -12.73
C ARG A 50 -7.54 12.08 -11.79
N GLU A 51 -6.49 12.88 -11.65
CA GLU A 51 -5.39 12.62 -10.73
C GLU A 51 -5.88 12.57 -9.28
N ALA A 52 -6.70 13.53 -8.85
CA ALA A 52 -7.30 13.52 -7.52
C ALA A 52 -8.16 12.28 -7.28
N SER A 53 -8.97 11.85 -8.26
CA SER A 53 -9.76 10.62 -8.15
C SER A 53 -8.88 9.37 -8.01
N ALA A 54 -7.78 9.30 -8.75
CA ALA A 54 -6.84 8.20 -8.66
C ALA A 54 -6.12 8.16 -7.31
N LEU A 55 -5.68 9.32 -6.80
CA LEU A 55 -5.06 9.44 -5.49
C LEU A 55 -6.02 9.07 -4.36
N ASN A 56 -7.28 9.49 -4.43
CA ASN A 56 -8.29 9.11 -3.44
C ASN A 56 -8.56 7.59 -3.44
N THR A 57 -8.46 6.95 -4.60
CA THR A 57 -8.57 5.48 -4.69
C THR A 57 -7.39 4.80 -3.98
N LEU A 58 -6.17 5.32 -4.15
CA LEU A 58 -4.99 4.80 -3.44
C LEU A 58 -5.04 5.09 -1.94
N LEU A 59 -5.55 6.26 -1.54
CA LEU A 59 -5.70 6.59 -0.12
C LEU A 59 -6.73 5.68 0.56
N ALA A 60 -7.84 5.38 -0.11
CA ALA A 60 -8.80 4.39 0.40
C ALA A 60 -8.16 3.00 0.53
N LEU A 61 -7.31 2.61 -0.41
CA LEU A 61 -6.55 1.36 -0.32
C LEU A 61 -5.60 1.36 0.88
N GLU A 62 -4.84 2.44 1.12
CA GLU A 62 -3.96 2.53 2.30
C GLU A 62 -4.75 2.45 3.61
N TYR A 63 -5.89 3.13 3.73
CA TYR A 63 -6.73 2.99 4.94
C TYR A 63 -7.28 1.58 5.12
N SER A 64 -7.61 0.89 4.04
CA SER A 64 -8.00 -0.51 4.10
C SER A 64 -6.83 -1.41 4.53
N LEU A 65 -5.60 -1.11 4.11
CA LEU A 65 -4.41 -1.85 4.58
C LEU A 65 -4.16 -1.59 6.07
N ILE A 66 -4.19 -0.33 6.51
CA ILE A 66 -4.04 0.07 7.92
C ILE A 66 -5.02 -0.70 8.81
N ASP A 67 -6.31 -0.72 8.46
CA ASP A 67 -7.31 -1.47 9.23
C ASP A 67 -7.03 -2.99 9.20
N GLY A 68 -6.62 -3.53 8.05
CA GLY A 68 -6.22 -4.93 7.91
C GLY A 68 -5.02 -5.31 8.79
N TYR A 69 -4.01 -4.44 8.86
CA TYR A 69 -2.85 -4.61 9.73
C TYR A 69 -3.21 -4.52 11.21
N HIS A 70 -4.09 -3.60 11.61
CA HIS A 70 -4.60 -3.59 13.00
C HIS A 70 -5.31 -4.90 13.37
N GLN A 71 -6.16 -5.42 12.48
CA GLN A 71 -6.83 -6.71 12.69
C GLN A 71 -5.80 -7.86 12.74
N GLY A 72 -4.80 -7.85 11.87
CA GLY A 72 -3.71 -8.83 11.83
C GLY A 72 -2.85 -8.80 13.09
N ILE A 73 -2.43 -7.62 13.55
CA ILE A 73 -1.69 -7.41 14.79
C ILE A 73 -2.46 -7.99 15.98
N THR A 74 -3.76 -7.69 16.09
CA THR A 74 -4.61 -8.26 17.15
C THR A 74 -4.56 -9.80 17.16
N LEU A 75 -4.68 -10.43 15.99
CA LEU A 75 -4.61 -11.88 15.84
C LEU A 75 -3.23 -12.43 16.21
N LEU A 76 -2.16 -11.77 15.76
CA LEU A 76 -0.78 -12.20 15.98
C LEU A 76 -0.36 -12.06 17.44
N THR A 77 -0.77 -10.99 18.13
CA THR A 77 -0.60 -10.84 19.58
C THR A 77 -1.27 -12.00 20.33
N ALA A 78 -2.55 -12.28 20.03
CA ALA A 78 -3.26 -13.38 20.67
C ALA A 78 -2.57 -14.74 20.45
N ALA A 79 -2.07 -15.00 19.24
CA ALA A 79 -1.33 -16.23 18.94
C ALA A 79 0.05 -16.28 19.62
N HIS A 80 0.75 -15.15 19.74
CA HIS A 80 2.03 -15.09 20.44
C HIS A 80 1.88 -15.36 21.94
N GLU A 81 0.80 -14.86 22.54
CA GLU A 81 0.55 -14.97 23.97
C GLU A 81 -0.14 -16.28 24.39
N ASP A 82 -0.64 -17.08 23.45
CA ASP A 82 -1.39 -18.32 23.76
C ASP A 82 -0.47 -19.46 24.26
N PRO A 83 -0.51 -19.82 25.56
CA PRO A 83 0.34 -20.87 26.11
C PRO A 83 -0.01 -22.27 25.56
N SER A 84 -1.20 -22.45 24.97
CA SER A 84 -1.65 -23.73 24.40
C SER A 84 -1.01 -24.03 23.04
N LEU A 85 -0.50 -23.01 22.34
CA LEU A 85 0.21 -23.20 21.08
C LEU A 85 1.65 -23.71 21.32
N PRO A 86 2.21 -24.53 20.43
CA PRO A 86 3.63 -24.90 20.49
C PRO A 86 4.54 -23.66 20.44
N GLN A 87 5.67 -23.69 21.17
CA GLN A 87 6.63 -22.57 21.20
C GLN A 87 7.03 -22.06 19.79
N PRO A 88 7.34 -22.92 18.80
CA PRO A 88 7.67 -22.43 17.46
C PRO A 88 6.55 -21.63 16.78
N GLN A 89 5.28 -21.94 17.07
CA GLN A 89 4.15 -21.18 16.52
C GLN A 89 4.01 -19.82 17.19
N ARG A 90 4.26 -19.75 18.51
CA ARG A 90 4.32 -18.46 19.22
C ARG A 90 5.47 -17.60 18.76
N ASP A 91 6.65 -18.18 18.55
CA ASP A 91 7.83 -17.45 18.07
C ASP A 91 7.57 -16.88 16.68
N LEU A 92 6.97 -17.66 15.79
CA LEU A 92 6.53 -17.18 14.48
C LEU A 92 5.49 -16.04 14.60
N ALA A 93 4.52 -16.16 15.51
CA ALA A 93 3.56 -15.10 15.74
C ALA A 93 4.24 -13.82 16.21
N GLY A 94 5.26 -13.91 17.07
CA GLY A 94 6.07 -12.78 17.52
C GLY A 94 6.87 -12.12 16.39
N LEU A 95 7.51 -12.93 15.53
CA LEU A 95 8.19 -12.43 14.34
C LEU A 95 7.22 -11.72 13.38
N ALA A 96 6.10 -12.38 13.06
CA ALA A 96 5.08 -11.82 12.18
C ALA A 96 4.46 -10.55 12.76
N LEU A 97 4.29 -10.47 14.09
CA LEU A 97 3.80 -9.29 14.79
C LEU A 97 4.75 -8.10 14.60
N ALA A 98 6.06 -8.30 14.79
CA ALA A 98 7.05 -7.25 14.59
C ALA A 98 7.07 -6.74 13.15
N VAL A 99 6.99 -7.65 12.16
CA VAL A 99 6.88 -7.28 10.74
C VAL A 99 5.61 -6.47 10.47
N ALA A 100 4.47 -6.92 11.01
CA ALA A 100 3.19 -6.26 10.82
C ALA A 100 3.15 -4.85 11.42
N GLN A 101 3.80 -4.63 12.56
CA GLN A 101 3.92 -3.30 13.18
C GLN A 101 4.77 -2.35 12.32
N ALA A 102 5.90 -2.81 11.81
CA ALA A 102 6.75 -1.99 10.94
C ALA A 102 6.01 -1.60 9.64
N PHE A 103 5.27 -2.53 9.03
CA PHE A 103 4.54 -2.24 7.80
C PHE A 103 3.34 -1.32 8.04
N LEU A 104 2.68 -1.44 9.20
CA LEU A 104 1.64 -0.50 9.59
C LEU A 104 2.16 0.94 9.65
N GLU A 105 3.35 1.17 10.22
CA GLU A 105 3.98 2.51 10.24
C GLU A 105 4.21 3.07 8.83
N ASP A 106 4.67 2.23 7.89
CA ASP A 106 4.84 2.61 6.50
C ASP A 106 3.49 2.97 5.84
N HIS A 107 2.43 2.17 6.03
CA HIS A 107 1.11 2.47 5.48
C HIS A 107 0.51 3.77 6.03
N GLU A 108 0.69 4.05 7.33
CA GLU A 108 0.28 5.32 7.93
C GLU A 108 1.02 6.50 7.29
N ALA A 109 2.33 6.37 7.06
CA ALA A 109 3.12 7.38 6.37
C ALA A 109 2.68 7.58 4.90
N HIS A 110 2.35 6.49 4.19
CA HIS A 110 1.81 6.56 2.84
C HIS A 110 0.46 7.29 2.81
N ALA A 111 -0.45 6.97 3.73
CA ALA A 111 -1.75 7.62 3.82
C ALA A 111 -1.63 9.13 4.09
N VAL A 112 -0.70 9.55 4.96
CA VAL A 112 -0.40 10.96 5.20
C VAL A 112 0.08 11.63 3.91
N LEU A 113 1.07 11.06 3.22
CA LEU A 113 1.61 11.62 1.99
C LEU A 113 0.54 11.76 0.89
N LEU A 114 -0.31 10.75 0.71
CA LEU A 114 -1.41 10.81 -0.26
C LEU A 114 -2.44 11.88 0.10
N SER A 115 -2.78 12.02 1.38
CA SER A 115 -3.70 13.06 1.88
C SER A 115 -3.14 14.47 1.62
N GLU A 116 -1.84 14.67 1.81
CA GLU A 116 -1.15 15.92 1.48
C GLU A 116 -1.17 16.19 -0.03
N MET A 117 -0.90 15.18 -0.87
CA MET A 117 -0.98 15.31 -2.33
C MET A 117 -2.39 15.71 -2.79
N LEU A 118 -3.43 15.10 -2.22
CA LEU A 118 -4.83 15.44 -2.49
C LEU A 118 -5.17 16.87 -2.09
N THR A 119 -4.73 17.29 -0.90
CA THR A 119 -4.92 18.65 -0.40
C THR A 119 -4.23 19.68 -1.31
N ASN A 120 -3.01 19.38 -1.77
CA ASN A 120 -2.26 20.25 -2.70
C ASN A 120 -2.92 20.36 -4.08
N LEU A 121 -3.69 19.35 -4.50
CA LEU A 121 -4.52 19.42 -5.71
C LEU A 121 -5.85 20.17 -5.51
N GLY A 122 -6.14 20.62 -4.28
CA GLY A 122 -7.41 21.24 -3.91
C GLY A 122 -8.57 20.23 -3.79
N ALA A 123 -8.26 18.94 -3.66
CA ALA A 123 -9.24 17.88 -3.48
C ALA A 123 -9.45 17.56 -2.00
N THR A 124 -10.60 16.97 -1.67
CA THR A 124 -10.88 16.45 -0.32
C THR A 124 -10.40 15.01 -0.21
N PRO A 125 -9.50 14.69 0.74
CA PRO A 125 -9.11 13.32 1.01
C PRO A 125 -10.29 12.47 1.51
N VAL A 126 -10.37 11.21 1.05
CA VAL A 126 -11.26 10.20 1.63
C VAL A 126 -10.91 10.00 3.10
N ARG A 127 -11.89 9.66 3.93
CA ARG A 127 -11.66 9.45 5.36
C ARG A 127 -11.39 7.97 5.67
N PRO A 128 -10.63 7.66 6.75
CA PRO A 128 -10.34 6.27 7.13
C PRO A 128 -11.60 5.40 7.36
N ASP A 129 -12.64 5.96 7.97
CA ASP A 129 -13.90 5.25 8.28
C ASP A 129 -14.68 4.79 7.03
N GLN A 130 -14.30 5.29 5.85
CA GLN A 130 -14.95 4.98 4.59
C GLN A 130 -14.29 3.81 3.83
N ALA A 131 -13.18 3.27 4.33
CA ALA A 131 -12.43 2.20 3.69
C ALA A 131 -12.03 1.08 4.66
N PRO A 132 -12.98 0.43 5.36
CA PRO A 132 -12.66 -0.66 6.27
C PRO A 132 -12.11 -1.87 5.53
N PHE A 133 -11.23 -2.61 6.19
CA PHE A 133 -10.77 -3.90 5.73
C PHE A 133 -11.80 -4.99 6.01
N LEU A 134 -12.10 -5.77 4.98
CA LEU A 134 -12.94 -6.95 5.08
C LEU A 134 -12.12 -8.17 4.66
N PRO A 135 -11.79 -9.08 5.60
CA PRO A 135 -11.18 -10.35 5.25
C PRO A 135 -12.04 -11.11 4.23
N PRO A 136 -11.42 -11.93 3.36
CA PRO A 136 -12.18 -12.71 2.39
C PRO A 136 -13.21 -13.62 3.11
N PRO A 137 -14.37 -13.88 2.48
CA PRO A 137 -15.35 -14.80 3.04
C PRO A 137 -14.68 -16.14 3.40
N GLN A 138 -15.04 -16.71 4.54
CA GLN A 138 -14.48 -17.98 5.05
C GLN A 138 -12.99 -17.93 5.44
N PHE A 139 -12.41 -16.73 5.61
CA PHE A 139 -11.07 -16.60 6.19
C PHE A 139 -11.02 -17.33 7.54
N LYS A 140 -10.04 -18.23 7.69
CA LYS A 140 -9.79 -18.98 8.92
C LYS A 140 -8.58 -18.38 9.64
N PRO A 141 -8.76 -17.71 10.77
CA PRO A 141 -7.67 -17.11 11.53
C PRO A 141 -6.58 -18.12 11.88
N SER A 142 -5.34 -17.82 11.51
CA SER A 142 -4.11 -18.47 11.98
C SER A 142 -2.94 -17.59 11.57
N VAL A 143 -1.78 -17.74 12.22
CA VAL A 143 -0.56 -16.98 11.87
C VAL A 143 -0.22 -17.13 10.39
N GLY A 144 -0.22 -18.37 9.88
CA GLY A 144 0.10 -18.63 8.47
C GLY A 144 -0.94 -18.05 7.49
N ASN A 145 -2.24 -18.06 7.83
CA ASN A 145 -3.26 -17.45 6.98
C ASN A 145 -3.22 -15.92 7.05
N ALA A 146 -2.86 -15.33 8.19
CA ALA A 146 -2.66 -13.89 8.33
C ALA A 146 -1.49 -13.41 7.46
N LEU A 147 -0.35 -14.10 7.49
CA LEU A 147 0.80 -13.82 6.63
C LEU A 147 0.44 -13.91 5.14
N LYS A 148 -0.28 -14.96 4.73
CA LYS A 148 -0.73 -15.13 3.34
C LYS A 148 -1.72 -14.05 2.91
N LEU A 149 -2.61 -13.65 3.82
CA LEU A 149 -3.55 -12.57 3.56
C LEU A 149 -2.78 -11.26 3.35
N ALA A 150 -1.92 -10.87 4.31
CA ALA A 150 -1.08 -9.68 4.18
C ALA A 150 -0.28 -9.69 2.87
N ALA A 151 0.40 -10.79 2.53
CA ALA A 151 1.16 -10.88 1.28
C ALA A 151 0.29 -10.67 0.02
N ASN A 152 -0.93 -11.19 0.02
CA ASN A 152 -1.85 -10.97 -1.11
C ASN A 152 -2.30 -9.51 -1.19
N GLU A 153 -2.53 -8.88 -0.05
CA GLU A 153 -2.93 -7.47 0.04
C GLU A 153 -1.81 -6.54 -0.42
N GLU A 154 -0.56 -6.78 0.01
CA GLU A 154 0.64 -6.04 -0.44
C GLU A 154 0.87 -6.16 -1.94
N ARG A 155 0.76 -7.38 -2.46
CA ARG A 155 0.84 -7.63 -3.90
C ARG A 155 -0.25 -6.87 -4.67
N ARG A 156 -1.47 -6.86 -4.13
CA ARG A 156 -2.61 -6.15 -4.73
C ARG A 156 -2.37 -4.64 -4.68
N ALA A 157 -1.80 -4.13 -3.60
CA ALA A 157 -1.46 -2.73 -3.44
C ALA A 157 -0.42 -2.30 -4.47
N ALA A 158 0.71 -3.01 -4.57
CA ALA A 158 1.74 -2.75 -5.58
C ALA A 158 1.16 -2.69 -7.01
N PHE A 159 0.26 -3.61 -7.38
CA PHE A 159 -0.43 -3.54 -8.67
C PHE A 159 -1.38 -2.34 -8.82
N GLY A 160 -2.04 -1.93 -7.73
CA GLY A 160 -2.86 -0.73 -7.67
C GLY A 160 -2.06 0.53 -7.99
N TYR A 161 -0.93 0.72 -7.30
CA TYR A 161 -0.01 1.82 -7.55
C TYR A 161 0.53 1.81 -8.98
N ASN A 162 1.03 0.66 -9.46
CA ASN A 162 1.56 0.54 -10.81
C ASN A 162 0.56 0.97 -11.90
N ARG A 163 -0.73 0.66 -11.69
CA ARG A 163 -1.81 1.04 -12.61
C ARG A 163 -2.02 2.55 -12.62
N VAL A 164 -1.98 3.20 -11.45
CA VAL A 164 -2.17 4.64 -11.34
C VAL A 164 -0.97 5.40 -11.89
N VAL A 165 0.26 5.02 -11.53
CA VAL A 165 1.50 5.69 -11.96
C VAL A 165 1.60 5.84 -13.48
N LYS A 166 1.13 4.83 -14.24
CA LYS A 166 1.10 4.85 -15.72
C LYS A 166 0.20 5.93 -16.32
N GLY A 167 -0.82 6.37 -15.59
CA GLY A 167 -1.83 7.32 -16.07
C GLY A 167 -1.62 8.77 -15.62
N LEU A 168 -0.60 9.04 -14.80
CA LEU A 168 -0.36 10.37 -14.25
C LEU A 168 0.61 11.17 -15.12
N ASN A 169 0.39 12.48 -15.17
CA ASN A 169 1.25 13.42 -15.90
C ASN A 169 2.18 14.20 -14.95
N THR A 170 1.78 14.40 -13.69
CA THR A 170 2.52 15.20 -12.71
C THR A 170 3.76 14.46 -12.21
N PRO A 171 4.99 14.93 -12.49
CA PRO A 171 6.21 14.20 -12.17
C PRO A 171 6.42 13.92 -10.67
N SER A 172 6.11 14.90 -9.81
CA SER A 172 6.23 14.75 -8.36
C SER A 172 5.27 13.71 -7.80
N THR A 173 4.01 13.71 -8.25
CA THR A 173 3.03 12.68 -7.89
C THR A 173 3.49 11.30 -8.37
N ARG A 174 3.95 11.19 -9.63
CA ARG A 174 4.48 9.93 -10.15
C ARG A 174 5.64 9.40 -9.33
N PHE A 175 6.57 10.27 -8.95
CA PHE A 175 7.71 9.90 -8.13
C PHE A 175 7.25 9.39 -6.75
N GLY A 176 6.40 10.16 -6.06
CA GLY A 176 5.88 9.75 -4.75
C GLY A 176 5.15 8.42 -4.79
N LEU A 177 4.27 8.22 -5.78
CA LEU A 177 3.55 6.96 -5.95
C LEU A 177 4.46 5.78 -6.34
N ALA A 178 5.49 6.00 -7.16
CA ALA A 178 6.45 4.96 -7.51
C ALA A 178 7.32 4.56 -6.31
N SER A 179 7.66 5.50 -5.43
CA SER A 179 8.34 5.19 -4.17
C SER A 179 7.48 4.33 -3.26
N ILE A 180 6.20 4.67 -3.09
CA ILE A 180 5.25 3.84 -2.32
C ILE A 180 5.09 2.46 -2.96
N GLU A 181 4.94 2.38 -4.29
CA GLU A 181 4.88 1.11 -5.04
C GLU A 181 6.07 0.19 -4.70
N GLY A 182 7.28 0.76 -4.64
CA GLY A 182 8.49 0.05 -4.26
C GLY A 182 8.44 -0.54 -2.86
N VAL A 183 7.91 0.22 -1.89
CA VAL A 183 7.72 -0.24 -0.51
C VAL A 183 6.69 -1.37 -0.44
N GLN A 184 5.53 -1.24 -1.11
CA GLN A 184 4.52 -2.32 -1.15
C GLN A 184 5.06 -3.60 -1.80
N ALA A 185 5.90 -3.47 -2.83
CA ALA A 185 6.58 -4.61 -3.44
C ALA A 185 7.60 -5.26 -2.48
N GLN A 186 8.34 -4.46 -1.72
CA GLN A 186 9.25 -4.94 -0.68
C GLN A 186 8.50 -5.70 0.42
N HIS A 187 7.40 -5.13 0.93
CA HIS A 187 6.56 -5.77 1.95
C HIS A 187 6.06 -7.14 1.47
N PHE A 188 5.56 -7.23 0.23
CA PHE A 188 5.16 -8.51 -0.37
C PHE A 188 6.31 -9.54 -0.38
N VAL A 189 7.51 -9.15 -0.77
CA VAL A 189 8.67 -10.06 -0.86
C VAL A 189 9.09 -10.55 0.52
N VAL A 190 9.12 -9.68 1.53
CA VAL A 190 9.40 -10.05 2.94
C VAL A 190 8.38 -11.08 3.44
N LEU A 191 7.09 -10.80 3.27
CA LEU A 191 6.03 -11.72 3.68
C LEU A 191 6.11 -13.05 2.92
N LYS A 192 6.43 -13.01 1.62
CA LYS A 192 6.60 -14.23 0.81
C LYS A 192 7.79 -15.06 1.30
N ALA A 193 8.91 -14.43 1.63
CA ALA A 193 10.08 -15.10 2.20
C ALA A 193 9.75 -15.74 3.56
N LEU A 194 9.02 -15.05 4.43
CA LEU A 194 8.49 -15.61 5.67
C LEU A 194 7.58 -16.82 5.42
N ILE A 195 6.69 -16.74 4.42
CA ILE A 195 5.80 -17.86 4.08
C ILE A 195 6.60 -19.05 3.54
N ASP A 196 7.63 -18.82 2.74
CA ASP A 196 8.44 -19.89 2.14
C ASP A 196 9.38 -20.54 3.16
N SER A 197 9.96 -19.76 4.07
CA SER A 197 10.74 -20.30 5.19
C SER A 197 9.90 -21.11 6.18
N LEU A 198 8.57 -21.01 6.12
CA LEU A 198 7.65 -21.91 6.83
C LEU A 198 7.42 -23.24 6.12
N VAL A 199 7.68 -23.31 4.81
CA VAL A 199 7.56 -24.53 4.01
C VAL A 199 8.83 -25.39 4.12
N ASP A 200 9.99 -24.75 4.30
CA ASP A 200 11.28 -25.39 4.55
C ASP A 200 11.68 -25.27 6.04
N THR A 201 11.55 -26.36 6.80
CA THR A 201 11.77 -26.46 8.25
C THR A 201 13.07 -25.81 8.78
N THR A 202 12.98 -24.59 9.37
CA THR A 202 13.88 -23.87 10.35
C THR A 202 15.40 -23.79 10.07
N PRO A 203 16.04 -22.60 10.28
CA PRO A 203 16.34 -22.10 11.63
C PRO A 203 15.83 -20.68 11.90
N ALA A 204 15.95 -20.25 13.16
CA ALA A 204 15.44 -18.99 13.71
C ALA A 204 15.71 -17.78 12.80
N PHE A 205 14.64 -17.21 12.23
CA PHE A 205 14.70 -15.95 11.50
C PHE A 205 14.74 -14.80 12.51
N ASP A 206 15.81 -14.02 12.49
CA ASP A 206 15.90 -12.75 13.19
C ASP A 206 15.02 -11.71 12.48
N ALA A 207 14.10 -11.09 13.21
CA ALA A 207 13.21 -10.04 12.68
C ALA A 207 14.00 -8.86 12.09
N GLN A 208 15.18 -8.57 12.64
CA GLN A 208 16.05 -7.49 12.18
C GLN A 208 16.77 -7.85 10.86
N GLN A 209 16.83 -9.13 10.50
CA GLN A 209 17.33 -9.63 9.21
C GLN A 209 16.21 -9.84 8.18
N ALA A 210 14.98 -10.05 8.65
CA ALA A 210 13.83 -10.32 7.79
C ALA A 210 13.21 -9.06 7.18
N VAL A 211 13.38 -7.91 7.83
CA VAL A 211 12.89 -6.62 7.34
C VAL A 211 14.08 -5.83 6.81
N PRO A 212 14.33 -5.80 5.48
CA PRO A 212 15.23 -4.81 4.93
C PRO A 212 14.72 -3.43 5.27
N ALA A 213 15.61 -2.49 5.57
CA ALA A 213 15.24 -1.08 5.67
C ALA A 213 14.47 -0.66 4.40
N PRO A 214 13.44 0.19 4.50
CA PRO A 214 12.73 0.67 3.32
C PRO A 214 13.73 1.31 2.35
N PHE A 215 13.65 0.95 1.07
CA PHE A 215 14.52 1.54 0.03
C PHE A 215 14.41 3.08 -0.03
N VAL A 216 13.36 3.66 0.56
CA VAL A 216 13.16 5.10 0.72
C VAL A 216 12.61 5.35 2.14
N SER A 217 13.46 5.77 3.07
CA SER A 217 13.14 5.81 4.51
C SER A 217 12.54 7.10 5.04
N SER A 218 12.28 8.13 4.23
CA SER A 218 11.38 9.24 4.61
C SER A 218 11.16 10.25 3.50
N THR A 219 10.05 10.98 3.60
CA THR A 219 9.80 12.26 2.92
C THR A 219 10.76 13.38 3.35
N VAL A 220 11.58 13.20 4.39
CA VAL A 220 12.67 14.13 4.75
C VAL A 220 13.82 14.08 3.72
N SER A 221 13.91 13.02 2.89
CA SER A 221 14.85 12.94 1.78
C SER A 221 14.37 13.58 0.46
N LEU A 222 13.25 14.32 0.47
CA LEU A 222 12.75 15.02 -0.73
C LEU A 222 13.45 16.37 -1.00
N GLY A 223 14.62 16.62 -0.38
CA GLY A 223 15.45 17.81 -0.61
C GLY A 223 16.90 17.63 -0.14
N GLY A 224 17.75 17.01 -0.95
CA GLY A 224 19.21 17.20 -0.90
C GLY A 224 19.99 16.50 0.23
N GLY A 225 19.57 15.32 0.69
CA GLY A 225 20.36 14.47 1.57
C GLY A 225 21.10 13.37 0.80
N ASN A 226 22.23 12.91 1.34
CA ASN A 226 23.04 11.84 0.78
C ASN A 226 22.20 10.55 0.63
N GLY A 227 22.02 10.04 -0.58
CA GLY A 227 21.39 8.75 -0.87
C GLY A 227 22.16 7.55 -0.31
N LEU A 228 22.04 6.40 -0.98
CA LEU A 228 22.61 5.09 -0.60
C LEU A 228 24.11 5.07 -0.22
N GLN A 229 24.85 6.15 -0.44
CA GLN A 229 26.26 6.32 -0.06
C GLN A 229 26.56 6.21 1.45
N ASP A 230 25.57 6.41 2.33
CA ASP A 230 25.76 6.30 3.79
C ASP A 230 25.36 4.92 4.35
N VAL A 231 24.84 4.02 3.50
CA VAL A 231 24.52 2.64 3.86
C VAL A 231 25.72 1.76 3.52
N PRO A 232 26.37 1.10 4.50
CA PRO A 232 27.46 0.17 4.23
C PRO A 232 27.04 -0.92 3.24
N ASP A 233 27.86 -1.18 2.24
CA ASP A 233 27.65 -2.28 1.31
C ASP A 233 27.57 -3.61 2.09
N LEU A 234 26.63 -4.49 1.73
CA LEU A 234 26.52 -5.82 2.32
C LEU A 234 27.81 -6.64 2.13
N ALA A 235 28.66 -6.25 1.17
CA ALA A 235 29.93 -6.90 0.87
C ALA A 235 31.09 -6.56 1.85
N VAL A 236 30.99 -5.52 2.70
CA VAL A 236 32.17 -5.05 3.47
C VAL A 236 32.43 -5.76 4.81
N ASN A 237 31.54 -6.63 5.29
CA ASN A 237 31.64 -7.25 6.62
C ASN A 237 31.69 -8.79 6.67
N ASN A 238 32.04 -9.47 5.57
CA ASN A 238 32.36 -10.91 5.64
C ASN A 238 33.87 -11.10 5.88
N PRO A 239 34.32 -11.47 7.10
CA PRO A 239 35.57 -12.18 7.22
C PRO A 239 35.30 -13.60 6.68
N GLY A 240 35.93 -13.92 5.55
CA GLY A 240 35.95 -15.30 5.05
C GLY A 240 36.53 -16.28 6.06
#